data_AF-A0A935QTU9-F1
#
_entry.id   AF-A0A935QTU9-F1
#
_cell.length_a   1.000
_cell.length_b   1.000
_cell.length_c   1.000
_cell.angle_alpha   90.00
_cell.angle_beta   90.00
_cell.angle_gamma   90.00
#
_symmetry.space_group_name_H-M   'P 1'
#
loop_
_entity.id
_entity.type
_entity.pdbx_description
1 polymer ?
#
loop_
_entity_poly.entity_id
_entity_poly.type
_entity_poly.pdbx_seq_one_letter_code
_entity_poly.pdbx_strand_id
1 'polypeptide(L)' 'MSYDDEDGDGYYAQTDDCDDTDAAINPGAIDTVDDGVDSNCDGDDNT' A
#
# COMPACT_ATOMS: atom_id res chain seq x y z
N MET A 1 -5.26 -17.34 -10.67
CA MET A 1 -5.24 -15.92 -10.30
C MET A 1 -5.56 -15.92 -8.82
N SER A 2 -4.52 -16.05 -8.00
CA SER A 2 -4.67 -15.87 -6.56
C SER A 2 -4.82 -14.37 -6.37
N TYR A 3 -5.87 -13.94 -5.69
CA TYR A 3 -5.96 -12.58 -5.18
C TYR A 3 -5.34 -12.69 -3.79
N ASP A 4 -4.01 -12.57 -3.76
CA ASP A 4 -3.27 -12.59 -2.51
C ASP A 4 -3.48 -11.21 -1.86
N ASP A 5 -3.96 -11.27 -0.63
CA ASP A 5 -4.30 -10.21 0.34
C ASP A 5 -3.73 -10.76 1.66
N GLU A 6 -2.39 -10.73 1.77
CA GLU A 6 -1.66 -11.42 2.85
C GLU A 6 -1.81 -10.69 4.19
N ASP A 7 -2.00 -9.36 4.16
CA ASP A 7 -2.20 -8.54 5.34
C ASP A 7 -3.68 -8.34 5.74
N GLY A 8 -4.62 -8.62 4.84
CA GLY A 8 -6.05 -8.59 5.12
C GLY A 8 -6.68 -7.19 5.09
N ASP A 9 -6.10 -6.24 4.36
CA ASP A 9 -6.58 -4.86 4.28
C ASP A 9 -7.65 -4.64 3.19
N GLY A 10 -7.84 -5.64 2.33
CA GLY A 10 -8.83 -5.65 1.25
C GLY A 10 -8.33 -5.07 -0.07
N TYR A 11 -7.04 -4.75 -0.17
CA TYR A 11 -6.30 -4.53 -1.39
C TYR A 11 -5.56 -5.82 -1.79
N TYR A 12 -5.06 -5.89 -3.01
CA TYR A 12 -4.42 -7.10 -3.54
C TYR A 12 -3.07 -6.75 -4.16
N ALA A 13 -2.05 -7.56 -3.87
CA ALA A 13 -0.67 -7.38 -4.36
C ALA A 13 -0.53 -7.17 -5.88
N GLN A 14 -1.47 -7.71 -6.66
CA GLN A 14 -1.42 -7.68 -8.12
C GLN A 14 -2.08 -6.46 -8.75
N THR A 15 -2.90 -5.73 -7.99
CA THR A 15 -3.68 -4.62 -8.56
C THR A 15 -3.29 -3.30 -7.95
N ASP A 16 -3.34 -3.20 -6.63
CA ASP A 16 -3.37 -1.89 -5.98
C ASP A 16 -2.48 -1.82 -4.73
N ASP A 17 -2.07 -2.95 -4.15
CA ASP A 17 -1.20 -2.96 -2.96
C ASP A 17 0.29 -3.07 -3.33
N CYS A 18 1.07 -2.10 -2.86
CA CYS A 18 2.52 -2.04 -3.05
C CYS A 18 3.31 -2.79 -1.96
N ASP A 19 2.70 -3.10 -0.81
CA ASP A 19 3.25 -3.95 0.25
C ASP A 19 2.16 -4.84 0.89
N ASP A 20 1.83 -5.94 0.22
CA ASP A 20 0.87 -7.00 0.65
C ASP A 20 1.22 -7.71 1.97
N THR A 21 2.26 -7.24 2.69
CA THR A 21 2.65 -7.74 4.00
C THR A 21 2.37 -6.76 5.14
N ASP A 22 1.91 -5.54 4.83
CA ASP A 22 1.64 -4.48 5.80
C ASP A 22 0.33 -3.74 5.48
N ALA A 23 -0.73 -4.07 6.21
CA ALA A 23 -2.07 -3.47 6.08
C ALA A 23 -2.13 -1.95 6.33
N ALA A 24 -1.02 -1.31 6.70
CA ALA A 24 -0.91 0.15 6.79
C ALA A 24 -0.44 0.80 5.48
N ILE A 25 0.08 0.04 4.52
CA ILE A 25 0.59 0.48 3.22
C ILE A 25 -0.40 0.01 2.15
N ASN A 26 -1.25 0.92 1.68
CA ASN A 26 -2.26 0.62 0.66
C ASN A 26 -2.86 1.88 0.06
N PRO A 27 -3.59 1.79 -1.08
CA PRO A 27 -4.25 2.92 -1.75
C PRO A 27 -5.16 3.80 -0.89
N GLY A 28 -5.60 3.30 0.27
CA GLY A 28 -6.45 4.03 1.22
C GLY A 28 -5.66 4.74 2.31
N ALA A 29 -4.36 4.50 2.45
CA ALA A 29 -3.53 5.08 3.48
C ALA A 29 -3.25 6.57 3.22
N ILE A 30 -2.76 7.25 4.25
CA ILE A 30 -2.33 8.64 4.17
C ILE A 30 -0.82 8.64 4.29
N ASP A 31 -0.13 9.26 3.33
CA ASP A 31 1.31 9.41 3.41
C ASP A 31 1.75 10.28 4.57
N THR A 32 2.83 9.85 5.18
CA THR A 32 3.56 10.64 6.15
C THR A 32 4.60 11.46 5.40
N VAL A 33 4.43 12.78 5.41
CA VAL A 33 5.31 13.70 4.68
C VAL A 33 6.78 13.51 5.07
N ASP A 34 7.64 13.29 4.07
CA ASP A 34 9.11 13.24 4.15
C ASP A 34 9.63 12.12 5.08
N ASP A 35 8.94 10.97 5.14
CA ASP A 35 9.41 9.77 5.85
C ASP A 35 10.06 8.71 4.94
N GLY A 36 9.95 8.86 3.62
CA GLY A 36 10.54 7.97 2.64
C GLY A 36 9.65 6.78 2.27
N VAL A 37 8.40 6.73 2.72
CA VAL A 37 7.46 5.62 2.52
C VAL A 37 6.22 6.12 1.76
N ASP A 38 6.08 5.65 0.53
CA ASP A 38 4.81 5.69 -0.21
C ASP A 38 3.83 4.73 0.47
N SER A 39 3.08 5.25 1.44
CA SER A 39 2.12 4.49 2.22
C SER A 39 0.83 4.31 1.45
N ASN A 40 0.50 5.25 0.57
CA ASN A 40 -0.75 5.25 -0.18
C ASN A 40 -0.64 4.55 -1.55
N CYS A 41 0.49 3.95 -1.89
CA CYS A 41 0.78 3.28 -3.15
C CYS A 41 0.44 4.12 -4.40
N ASP A 42 0.54 5.45 -4.33
CA ASP A 42 0.24 6.34 -5.45
C ASP A 42 1.46 6.58 -6.38
N GLY A 43 2.62 6.06 -5.98
CA GLY A 43 3.88 6.14 -6.72
C GLY A 43 4.73 7.36 -6.37
N ASP A 44 4.26 8.23 -5.47
CA ASP A 44 4.98 9.40 -4.97
C ASP A 44 4.91 9.44 -3.42
N ASP A 45 6.05 9.40 -2.75
CA ASP A 45 6.12 9.74 -1.31
C ASP A 45 5.86 11.25 -1.17
N ASN A 46 4.63 11.63 -0.79
CA ASN A 46 4.15 13.01 -0.74
C ASN A 46 5.10 13.96 0.05
N THR A 47 6.07 14.55 -0.65
CA THR A 47 7.10 15.48 -0.12
C THR A 47 6.60 16.88 0.20
#